data_AF-A0A6P6YGC5-F1
#
_entry.id   AF-A0A6P6YGC5-F1
#
_cell.length_a   1.000
_cell.length_b   1.000
_cell.length_c   1.000
_cell.angle_alpha   90.00
_cell.angle_beta   90.00
_cell.angle_gamma   90.00
#
_symmetry.space_group_name_H-M   'P 1'
#
loop_
_entity.id
_entity.type
_entity.pdbx_description
1 polymer ?
#
loop_
_entity_poly.entity_id
_entity_poly.type
_entity_poly.pdbx_seq_one_letter_code
_entity_poly.pdbx_strand_id
1 'polypeptide(L)' 'MCINSTTTIITRSCVRRLYKDLLRFGRNELQYTDKNYFYNRIRKEFDANRNLDRNEDIEYYYKKGLTLLQKRALV' A
#
# COMPACT_ATOMS: atom_id res chain seq x y z
N MET A 1 3.66 17.57 -2.91
CA MET A 1 3.94 16.52 -3.91
C MET A 1 4.49 15.30 -3.21
N CYS A 2 4.28 14.11 -3.77
CA CYS A 2 4.58 12.83 -3.11
C CYS A 2 5.95 12.24 -3.51
N ILE A 3 6.61 12.87 -4.48
CA ILE A 3 7.81 12.40 -5.15
C ILE A 3 8.65 13.65 -5.39
N ASN A 4 9.89 13.65 -4.92
CA ASN A 4 10.85 14.71 -5.22
C ASN A 4 11.69 14.22 -6.41
N SER A 5 11.71 14.98 -7.51
CA SER A 5 12.15 14.54 -8.84
C SER A 5 13.65 14.20 -9.00
N THR A 6 14.42 14.14 -7.92
CA THR A 6 15.88 13.89 -7.94
C THR A 6 16.31 12.67 -7.12
N THR A 7 15.41 12.07 -6.33
CA THR A 7 15.64 10.82 -5.58
C THR A 7 14.27 10.25 -5.23
N THR A 8 13.99 8.96 -5.51
CA THR A 8 12.69 8.29 -5.25
C THR A 8 12.40 8.12 -3.74
N ILE A 9 12.43 9.21 -2.98
CA ILE A 9 12.18 9.21 -1.54
C ILE A 9 10.68 9.16 -1.33
N ILE A 10 10.18 7.97 -1.01
CA ILE A 10 8.79 7.78 -0.58
C ILE A 10 8.64 8.34 0.83
N THR A 11 7.86 9.41 0.96
CA THR A 11 7.64 10.03 2.28
C THR A 11 6.60 9.27 3.09
N ARG A 12 6.64 9.41 4.42
CA ARG A 12 5.65 8.82 5.33
C ARG A 12 4.20 9.21 4.99
N SER A 13 3.98 10.41 4.46
CA SER A 13 2.63 10.86 4.06
C SER A 13 2.10 10.07 2.86
N CYS A 14 2.97 9.71 1.92
CA CYS A 14 2.64 8.85 0.77
C CYS A 14 2.25 7.45 1.23
N VAL A 15 3.03 6.86 2.13
CA VAL A 15 2.73 5.54 2.71
C VAL A 15 1.38 5.56 3.43
N ARG A 16 1.11 6.60 4.23
CA ARG A 16 -0.19 6.77 4.92
C ARG A 16 -1.35 6.94 3.93
N ARG A 17 -1.14 7.62 2.82
CA ARG A 17 -2.14 7.78 1.77
C ARG A 17 -2.44 6.43 1.10
N LEU A 18 -1.39 5.70 0.70
CA LEU A 18 -1.51 4.37 0.12
C LEU A 18 -2.30 3.42 1.04
N TYR A 19 -1.98 3.40 2.33
CA TYR A 19 -2.72 2.60 3.32
C TYR A 19 -4.22 2.95 3.33
N LYS A 20 -4.57 4.24 3.37
CA LYS A 20 -5.98 4.68 3.33
C LYS A 20 -6.67 4.30 2.03
N ASP A 21 -5.99 4.45 0.89
CA ASP A 21 -6.54 4.09 -0.42
C ASP A 21 -6.79 2.58 -0.52
N LEU A 22 -5.90 1.74 0.01
CA LEU A 22 -6.08 0.29 0.11
C LEU A 22 -7.27 -0.09 1.01
N LEU A 23 -7.44 0.57 2.15
CA LEU A 23 -8.61 0.33 3.01
C LEU A 23 -9.92 0.75 2.34
N ARG A 24 -9.92 1.88 1.62
CA ARG A 24 -11.11 2.33 0.87
C ARG A 24 -11.46 1.34 -0.25
N PHE A 25 -10.45 0.83 -0.96
CA PHE A 25 -10.60 -0.22 -1.96
C PHE A 25 -11.25 -1.48 -1.35
N GLY A 26 -10.70 -1.99 -0.24
CA GLY A 26 -11.25 -3.15 0.46
C GLY A 26 -12.71 -2.97 0.92
N ARG A 27 -13.14 -1.74 1.22
CA ARG A 27 -14.51 -1.44 1.64
C ARG A 27 -15.49 -1.44 0.46
N ASN A 28 -15.11 -0.77 -0.62
CA ASN A 28 -16.03 -0.35 -1.68
C ASN A 28 -15.95 -1.23 -2.94
N GLU A 29 -14.79 -1.81 -3.24
CA GLU A 29 -14.53 -2.48 -4.52
C GLU A 29 -14.35 -4.00 -4.37
N LEU A 30 -14.09 -4.50 -3.16
CA LEU A 30 -13.94 -5.93 -2.89
C LEU A 30 -15.31 -6.64 -2.91
N GLN A 31 -15.55 -7.48 -3.91
CA GLN A 31 -16.80 -8.26 -4.04
C GLN A 31 -16.64 -9.72 -3.62
N TYR A 32 -15.57 -10.39 -4.05
CA TYR A 32 -15.44 -11.85 -3.91
C TYR A 32 -14.49 -12.31 -2.78
N THR A 33 -13.85 -11.37 -2.09
CA THR A 33 -12.91 -11.67 -1.00
C THR A 33 -13.50 -11.24 0.35
N ASP A 34 -13.21 -12.02 1.40
CA ASP A 34 -13.55 -11.63 2.76
C ASP A 34 -12.84 -10.31 3.13
N LYS A 35 -13.64 -9.29 3.46
CA LYS A 35 -13.14 -7.94 3.76
C LYS A 35 -12.28 -7.92 5.02
N ASN A 36 -12.62 -8.71 6.03
CA ASN A 36 -11.83 -8.79 7.27
C ASN A 36 -10.48 -9.45 7.01
N TYR A 37 -10.44 -10.51 6.21
CA TYR A 37 -9.20 -11.12 5.76
C TYR A 37 -8.33 -10.12 5.01
N PHE A 38 -8.91 -9.37 4.06
CA PHE A 38 -8.19 -8.33 3.34
C PHE A 38 -7.60 -7.27 4.27
N TYR A 39 -8.40 -6.70 5.19
CA TYR A 39 -7.89 -5.69 6.13
C TYR A 39 -6.80 -6.23 7.04
N ASN A 40 -6.96 -7.45 7.55
CA ASN A 40 -5.96 -8.08 8.40
C ASN A 40 -4.66 -8.32 7.65
N ARG A 41 -4.73 -8.74 6.38
CA ARG A 41 -3.56 -8.92 5.53
C ARG A 41 -2.84 -7.59 5.28
N ILE A 42 -3.56 -6.54 4.91
CA ILE A 42 -2.98 -5.21 4.68
C ILE A 42 -2.32 -4.69 5.98
N ARG A 43 -3.00 -4.81 7.13
CA ARG A 43 -2.41 -4.40 8.41
C ARG A 43 -1.13 -5.16 8.74
N LYS A 44 -1.12 -6.49 8.58
CA LYS A 44 0.07 -7.32 8.83
C LYS A 44 1.24 -6.94 7.93
N GLU A 45 1.01 -6.70 6.65
CA GLU A 45 2.07 -6.28 5.72
C GLU A 45 2.66 -4.91 6.11
N PHE A 46 1.83 -3.94 6.48
CA PHE A 46 2.33 -2.62 6.89
C PHE A 46 3.05 -2.66 8.25
N ASP A 47 2.60 -3.50 9.18
CA ASP A 47 3.22 -3.64 10.49
C ASP A 47 4.56 -4.39 10.41
N ALA A 48 4.63 -5.48 9.63
CA ALA A 48 5.87 -6.21 9.37
C ALA A 48 6.95 -5.33 8.73
N ASN A 49 6.55 -4.33 7.94
CA ASN A 49 7.43 -3.41 7.24
C ASN A 49 7.56 -2.03 7.93
N ARG A 50 7.10 -1.89 9.18
CA ARG A 50 7.07 -0.61 9.90
C ARG A 50 8.45 0.02 10.11
N ASN A 51 9.46 -0.82 10.29
CA ASN A 51 10.85 -0.43 10.56
C ASN A 51 11.75 -0.62 9.33
N LEU A 52 11.20 -0.59 8.12
CA LEU A 52 12.02 -0.57 6.91
C LEU A 52 12.79 0.74 6.83
N ASP A 53 14.11 0.65 6.85
CA ASP A 53 15.02 1.80 6.71
C ASP A 53 15.63 1.91 5.31
N ARG A 54 15.65 0.82 4.53
CA ARG A 54 16.19 0.81 3.17
C ARG A 54 15.19 1.44 2.20
N ASN A 55 15.61 2.52 1.54
CA ASN A 55 14.78 3.23 0.55
C ASN A 55 14.31 2.33 -0.60
N GLU A 56 15.16 1.40 -1.05
CA GLU A 56 14.83 0.43 -2.11
C GLU A 56 13.66 -0.48 -1.73
N ASP A 57 13.65 -0.96 -0.49
CA ASP A 57 12.59 -1.83 0.03
C ASP A 57 11.29 -1.04 0.19
N ILE A 58 11.37 0.17 0.73
CA ILE A 58 10.22 1.08 0.84
C ILE A 58 9.61 1.34 -0.54
N GLU A 59 10.45 1.62 -1.54
CA GLU A 59 10.01 1.85 -2.92
C GLU A 59 9.35 0.61 -3.51
N TYR A 60 9.94 -0.57 -3.32
CA TYR A 60 9.38 -1.84 -3.77
C TYR A 60 7.98 -2.10 -3.19
N TYR A 61 7.82 -2.02 -1.86
CA TYR A 61 6.53 -2.27 -1.21
C TYR A 61 5.49 -1.19 -1.55
N TYR A 62 5.93 0.06 -1.69
CA TYR A 62 5.05 1.14 -2.14
C TYR A 62 4.53 0.89 -3.56
N LYS A 63 5.41 0.52 -4.50
CA LYS A 63 5.02 0.14 -5.88
C LYS A 63 4.13 -1.11 -5.92
N LYS A 64 4.40 -2.11 -5.06
CA LYS A 64 3.56 -3.31 -4.90
C LYS A 64 2.12 -2.92 -4.51
N GLY A 65 1.97 -2.05 -3.50
CA GLY A 65 0.67 -1.57 -3.06
C GLY A 65 -0.07 -0.74 -4.12
N LEU A 66 0.65 0.14 -4.84
CA LEU A 66 0.06 0.89 -5.97
C LEU A 66 -0.39 -0.04 -7.09
N THR A 67 0.39 -1.08 -7.39
CA THR A 67 0.04 -2.06 -8.42
C THR A 67 -1.23 -2.82 -8.03
N LEU A 68 -1.42 -3.14 -6.75
CA LEU A 68 -2.65 -3.76 -6.26
C LEU A 68 -3.88 -2.87 -6.54
N LEU A 69 -3.76 -1.56 -6.28
CA LEU A 69 -4.83 -0.58 -6.56
C LEU A 69 -5.07 -0.39 -8.06
N GLN A 70 -4.02 -0.34 -8.87
CA GLN A 70 -4.11 -0.16 -10.33
C GLN A 70 -4.73 -1.37 -11.01
N LYS A 71 -4.36 -2.58 -10.57
CA LYS A 71 -4.91 -3.83 -11.10
C LYS A 71 -6.32 -4.14 -10.61
N ARG A 72 -6.93 -3.27 -9.77
CA ARG A 72 -8.31 -3.32 -9.26
C ARG A 72 -8.89 -4.74 -9.18
N ALA A 73 -8.18 -5.63 -8.49
CA ALA A 73 -8.50 -7.04 -8.33
C ALA A 73 -8.65 -7.84 -9.66
N LEU A 74 -7.63 -8.64 -9.97
CA LEU A 74 -7.86 -9.97 -10.56
C LEU A 74 -8.25 -10.93 -9.41
N VAL A 75 -9.33 -10.65 -8.68
CA VAL A 75 -9.91 -11.53 -7.64
C VAL A 75 -11.41 -11.33 -7.56
#